data_AF-A0A4R2LMM5-F1
#
_entry.id   AF-A0A4R2LMM5-F1
#
_cell.length_a   1.000
_cell.length_b   1.000
_cell.length_c   1.000
_cell.angle_alpha   90.00
_cell.angle_beta   90.00
_cell.angle_gamma   90.00
#
_symmetry.space_group_name_H-M   'P 1'
#
loop_
_entity.id
_entity.type
_entity.pdbx_description
1 polymer ?
#
loop_
_entity_poly.entity_id
_entity_poly.type
_entity_poly.pdbx_seq_one_letter_code
_entity_poly.pdbx_strand_id
1 'polypeptide(L)'
;MKKLTETSRSTAVTASAKNGEYEYGVNYNFADGGIVNLQCNVTKVTTTEETGEQRLYVGSMSLSGGNKSTSFPANEEVAAHAAMFEAIIAEVKEEIGA
;
A
#
# COMPACT_ATOMS: atom_id res chain seq x y z
N MET A 1 -37.69 13.38 -10.45
CA MET A 1 -36.85 13.39 -11.68
C MET A 1 -35.39 13.38 -11.26
N LYS A 2 -34.61 12.35 -11.64
CA LYS A 2 -33.19 12.24 -11.30
C LYS A 2 -32.40 13.28 -12.12
N LYS A 3 -31.44 13.96 -11.49
CA LYS A 3 -30.66 15.06 -12.10
C LYS A 3 -29.26 14.64 -12.54
N LEU A 4 -28.80 13.45 -12.15
CA LEU A 4 -27.45 12.97 -12.37
C LEU A 4 -27.45 11.72 -13.26
N THR A 5 -26.50 11.72 -14.22
CA THR A 5 -26.08 10.55 -15.00
C THR A 5 -24.69 10.17 -14.51
N GLU A 6 -24.50 8.91 -14.14
CA GLU A 6 -23.19 8.40 -13.71
C GLU A 6 -22.26 8.30 -14.92
N THR A 7 -21.08 8.91 -14.84
CA THR A 7 -20.05 8.87 -15.90
C THR A 7 -18.85 8.01 -15.52
N SER A 8 -18.62 7.81 -14.22
CA SER A 8 -17.54 6.97 -13.68
C SER A 8 -17.83 6.61 -12.22
N ARG A 9 -17.14 5.57 -11.75
CA ARG A 9 -17.20 5.10 -10.37
C ARG A 9 -15.82 4.56 -9.98
N SER A 10 -15.43 4.80 -8.74
CA SER A 10 -14.24 4.18 -8.15
C SER A 10 -14.55 3.73 -6.72
N THR A 11 -13.85 2.70 -6.28
CA THR A 11 -13.87 2.22 -4.91
C THR A 11 -12.51 2.52 -4.28
N ALA A 12 -12.52 3.05 -3.06
CA ALA A 12 -11.30 3.31 -2.28
C ALA A 12 -11.26 2.37 -1.07
N VAL A 13 -10.08 1.84 -0.79
CA VAL A 13 -9.83 0.88 0.28
C VAL A 13 -8.60 1.31 1.07
N THR A 14 -8.72 1.21 2.40
CA THR A 14 -7.61 1.36 3.35
C THR A 14 -7.40 0.01 4.03
N ALA A 15 -6.19 -0.51 3.93
CA ALA A 15 -5.79 -1.82 4.45
C ALA A 15 -4.40 -1.75 5.09
N SER A 16 -3.99 -2.83 5.73
CA SER A 16 -2.64 -2.96 6.27
C SER A 16 -2.14 -4.39 6.16
N ALA A 17 -0.86 -4.55 5.86
CA ALA A 17 -0.16 -5.84 5.94
C ALA A 17 0.98 -5.77 6.96
N LYS A 18 1.41 -6.91 7.49
CA LYS A 18 2.54 -7.00 8.43
C LYS A 18 3.52 -8.07 7.99
N ASN A 19 4.81 -7.79 8.15
CA ASN A 19 5.88 -8.78 7.96
C ASN A 19 7.04 -8.47 8.93
N GLY A 20 7.24 -9.34 9.92
CA GLY A 20 8.23 -9.12 10.98
C GLY A 20 7.99 -7.82 11.73
N GLU A 21 9.04 -6.99 11.83
CA GLU A 21 9.00 -5.67 12.46
C GLU A 21 8.37 -4.59 11.56
N TYR A 22 7.86 -4.92 10.38
CA TYR A 22 7.36 -3.92 9.44
C TYR A 22 5.85 -4.01 9.25
N GLU A 23 5.20 -2.85 9.30
CA GLU A 23 3.82 -2.64 8.93
C GLU A 23 3.73 -1.84 7.63
N TYR A 24 2.86 -2.30 6.74
CA TYR A 24 2.63 -1.74 5.41
C TYR A 24 1.23 -1.16 5.40
N GLY A 25 1.11 0.16 5.58
CA GLY A 25 -0.17 0.87 5.47
C GLY A 25 -0.50 1.09 3.99
N VAL A 26 -1.56 0.43 3.51
CA VAL A 26 -1.93 0.41 2.09
C VAL A 26 -3.21 1.21 1.88
N ASN A 27 -3.17 2.18 0.98
CA ASN A 27 -4.36 2.87 0.49
C ASN A 27 -4.43 2.69 -1.02
N TYR A 28 -5.50 2.10 -1.52
CA TYR A 28 -5.66 1.90 -2.96
C TYR A 28 -7.05 2.29 -3.42
N ASN A 29 -7.15 2.62 -4.70
CA ASN A 29 -8.43 2.76 -5.37
C ASN A 29 -8.42 2.03 -6.70
N PHE A 30 -9.59 1.55 -7.08
CA PHE A 30 -9.79 0.83 -8.32
C PHE A 30 -11.08 1.25 -9.00
N ALA A 31 -11.05 1.14 -10.33
CA ALA A 31 -12.15 1.41 -11.22
C ALA A 31 -12.00 0.50 -12.44
N ASP A 32 -13.11 0.14 -13.09
CA ASP A 32 -13.11 -0.63 -14.34
C ASP A 32 -12.28 -1.93 -14.27
N GLY A 33 -12.27 -2.60 -13.11
CA GLY A 33 -11.52 -3.85 -12.90
C GLY A 33 -10.01 -3.68 -12.75
N GLY A 34 -9.50 -2.46 -12.57
CA GLY A 34 -8.07 -2.18 -12.43
C GLY A 34 -7.74 -1.22 -11.29
N ILE A 35 -6.55 -1.41 -10.71
CA ILE A 35 -5.97 -0.46 -9.75
C ILE A 35 -5.68 0.86 -10.48
N VAL A 36 -6.23 1.96 -9.98
CA VAL A 36 -5.96 3.31 -10.47
C VAL A 36 -4.73 3.88 -9.76
N ASN A 37 -4.73 3.82 -8.43
CA ASN A 37 -3.59 4.15 -7.58
C ASN A 37 -3.52 3.19 -6.39
N LEU A 38 -2.30 2.89 -5.95
CA LEU A 38 -2.01 2.22 -4.69
C LEU A 38 -0.80 2.89 -4.06
N GLN A 39 -0.95 3.32 -2.81
CA GLN A 39 0.09 3.89 -1.96
C GLN A 39 0.34 2.93 -0.80
N CYS A 40 1.60 2.61 -0.55
CA CYS A 40 2.04 1.73 0.52
C CYS A 40 3.11 2.44 1.35
N ASN A 41 2.75 2.84 2.57
CA ASN A 41 3.69 3.42 3.53
C ASN A 41 4.25 2.32 4.43
N VAL A 42 5.56 2.33 4.64
CA VAL A 42 6.26 1.32 5.44
C VAL A 42 6.65 1.95 6.77
N THR A 43 6.25 1.30 7.86
CA THR A 43 6.61 1.69 9.22
C THR A 43 7.26 0.51 9.91
N LYS A 44 8.46 0.74 10.44
CA LYS A 44 9.13 -0.21 11.32
C LYS A 44 8.59 -0.04 12.74
N VAL A 45 8.15 -1.13 13.34
CA VAL A 45 7.61 -1.23 14.69
C VAL A 45 8.56 -2.08 15.52
N THR A 46 9.26 -1.45 16.45
CA THR A 46 10.13 -2.11 17.42
C THR A 46 9.51 -2.01 18.80
N THR A 47 9.61 -3.06 19.62
CA THR A 47 9.13 -3.03 21.00
C THR A 47 10.25 -3.45 21.92
N THR A 48 10.55 -2.63 22.93
CA THR A 48 11.52 -2.97 23.99
C THR A 48 10.88 -2.79 25.36
N GLU A 49 11.39 -3.50 26.37
CA GLU A 49 10.89 -3.38 27.76
C GLU A 49 11.13 -1.98 28.35
N GLU A 50 12.17 -1.27 27.89
CA GLU A 50 12.55 0.05 28.40
C GLU A 50 11.78 1.20 27.73
N THR A 51 11.54 1.12 26.42
CA THR A 51 10.99 2.23 25.63
C THR A 51 9.56 2.00 25.14
N GLY A 52 9.03 0.79 25.28
CA GLY A 52 7.72 0.41 24.75
C GLY A 52 7.73 0.25 23.22
N GLU A 53 6.54 0.34 22.61
CA GLU A 53 6.39 0.30 21.14
C GLU A 53 6.89 1.62 20.53
N GLN A 54 7.86 1.52 19.63
CA GLN A 54 8.36 2.60 18.80
C GLN A 54 7.97 2.34 17.35
N ARG A 55 7.46 3.39 16.69
CA ARG A 55 7.05 3.34 15.29
C ARG A 55 7.86 4.36 14.49
N LEU A 56 8.60 3.89 13.51
CA LEU A 56 9.45 4.69 12.64
C LEU A 56 9.00 4.54 11.19
N TYR A 57 8.61 5.64 10.55
CA TYR A 57 8.38 5.64 9.11
C TYR A 57 9.73 5.44 8.38
N VAL A 58 9.82 4.41 7.54
CA VAL A 58 11.06 4.05 6.83
C VAL A 58 11.00 4.30 5.32
N GLY A 59 9.81 4.52 4.76
CA GLY A 59 9.68 4.85 3.35
C GLY A 59 8.32 4.49 2.77
N SER A 60 8.22 4.57 1.46
CA SER A 60 6.98 4.27 0.75
C SER A 60 7.21 3.69 -0.64
N MET A 61 6.18 3.02 -1.13
CA MET A 61 6.08 2.49 -2.49
C MET A 61 4.72 2.86 -3.06
N SER A 62 4.65 3.06 -4.36
CA SER A 62 3.38 3.35 -5.01
C SER A 62 3.27 2.69 -6.38
N LEU A 63 2.03 2.46 -6.80
CA LEU A 63 1.65 2.03 -8.14
C LEU A 63 0.60 3.01 -8.64
N SER A 64 0.92 3.78 -9.68
CA SER A 64 0.00 4.74 -10.30
C SER A 64 0.09 4.66 -11.82
N GLY A 65 -1.05 4.42 -12.48
CA GLY A 65 -1.09 4.27 -13.94
C GLY A 65 -0.14 3.18 -14.46
N GLY A 66 0.04 2.09 -13.70
CA GLY A 66 0.96 0.99 -14.03
C GLY A 66 2.44 1.25 -13.68
N ASN A 67 2.80 2.47 -13.29
CA ASN A 67 4.18 2.81 -12.93
C ASN A 67 4.40 2.60 -11.44
N LYS A 68 5.49 1.89 -11.11
CA LYS A 68 5.93 1.67 -9.73
C LYS A 68 6.95 2.74 -9.36
N SER A 69 6.87 3.25 -8.13
CA SER A 69 7.89 4.12 -7.57
C SER A 69 8.18 3.72 -6.13
N THR A 70 9.40 4.02 -5.68
CA THR A 70 9.87 3.73 -4.33
C THR A 70 10.58 4.95 -3.77
N SER A 71 10.35 5.25 -2.50
CA SER A 71 11.01 6.33 -1.78
C SER A 71 11.46 5.82 -0.42
N PHE A 72 12.76 5.49 -0.33
CA PHE A 72 13.41 4.97 0.87
C PHE A 72 14.73 5.72 1.09
N PRO A 73 15.20 5.84 2.34
CA PRO A 73 16.53 6.34 2.63
C PRO A 73 17.60 5.34 2.17
N ALA A 74 18.82 5.82 1.93
CA ALA A 74 19.89 5.01 1.32
C ALA A 74 20.33 3.79 2.14
N ASN A 75 20.00 3.75 3.43
CA ASN A 75 20.36 2.68 4.36
C ASN A 75 19.27 1.60 4.54
N GLU A 76 18.12 1.73 3.88
CA GLU A 76 17.04 0.72 3.98
C GLU A 76 17.24 -0.41 2.97
N GLU A 77 16.93 -1.64 3.37
CA GLU A 77 16.93 -2.80 2.48
C GLU A 77 15.65 -2.81 1.61
N VAL A 78 15.72 -2.12 0.46
CA VAL A 78 14.56 -1.95 -0.43
C VAL A 78 14.06 -3.28 -1.02
N ALA A 79 14.92 -4.28 -1.20
CA ALA A 79 14.57 -5.54 -1.87
C ALA A 79 13.46 -6.31 -1.13
N ALA A 80 13.52 -6.39 0.20
CA ALA A 80 12.51 -7.07 1.01
C ALA A 80 11.15 -6.35 0.95
N HIS A 81 11.16 -5.01 1.00
CA HIS A 81 9.95 -4.21 0.86
C HIS A 81 9.34 -4.30 -0.54
N ALA A 82 10.17 -4.29 -1.58
CA ALA A 82 9.71 -4.46 -2.95
C ALA A 82 9.02 -5.82 -3.15
N ALA A 83 9.57 -6.91 -2.60
CA ALA A 83 8.93 -8.23 -2.65
C ALA A 83 7.55 -8.24 -1.96
N MET A 84 7.45 -7.63 -0.77
CA MET A 84 6.17 -7.48 -0.08
C MET A 84 5.17 -6.64 -0.90
N PHE A 85 5.65 -5.59 -1.56
CA PHE A 85 4.81 -4.73 -2.39
C PHE A 85 4.24 -5.46 -3.61
N GLU A 86 5.02 -6.33 -4.25
CA GLU A 86 4.50 -7.18 -5.33
C GLU A 86 3.42 -8.15 -4.83
N ALA A 87 3.60 -8.73 -3.65
CA ALA A 87 2.60 -9.60 -3.04
C ALA A 87 1.28 -8.84 -2.75
N ILE A 88 1.37 -7.64 -2.18
CA ILE A 88 0.21 -6.77 -1.95
C ILE A 88 -0.49 -6.42 -3.27
N ILE A 89 0.26 -6.08 -4.33
CA ILE A 89 -0.32 -5.79 -5.65
C ILE A 89 -1.04 -7.01 -6.22
N ALA A 90 -0.47 -8.21 -6.06
CA ALA A 90 -1.09 -9.44 -6.53
C ALA A 90 -2.41 -9.73 -5.79
N GLU A 91 -2.41 -9.63 -4.46
CA GLU A 91 -3.59 -9.80 -3.61
C GLU A 91 -4.70 -8.82 -4.01
N VAL A 92 -4.38 -7.52 -4.15
CA VAL A 92 -5.36 -6.51 -4.57
C VAL A 92 -5.92 -6.80 -5.98
N LYS A 93 -5.10 -7.30 -6.91
CA LYS A 93 -5.58 -7.68 -8.24
C LYS A 93 -6.52 -8.88 -8.21
N GLU A 94 -6.25 -9.86 -7.34
CA GLU A 94 -7.15 -11.00 -7.13
C GLU A 94 -8.47 -10.54 -6.50
N GLU A 95 -8.45 -9.64 -5.52
CA GLU A 95 -9.66 -9.06 -4.92
C GLU A 95 -10.52 -8.28 -5.92
N ILE A 96 -9.91 -7.48 -6.80
CA ILE A 96 -10.63 -6.70 -7.81
C ILE A 96 -11.19 -7.59 -8.93
N GLY A 97 -10.50 -8.69 -9.23
CA GLY A 97 -10.88 -9.64 -10.28
C GLY A 97 -11.88 -10.71 -9.86
N ALA A 98 -12.11 -10.90 -8.55
CA ALA A 98 -13.07 -11.83 -7.96
C ALA A 98 -14.51 -11.29 -7.97
#